data_AF-A0A968JRL5-F1
#
_entry.id   AF-A0A968JRL5-F1
#
_cell.length_a   1.000
_cell.length_b   1.000
_cell.length_c   1.000
_cell.angle_alpha   90.00
_cell.angle_beta   90.00
_cell.angle_gamma   90.00
#
_symmetry.space_group_name_H-M   'P 1'
#
loop_
_entity.id
_entity.type
_entity.pdbx_description
1 polymer ?
#
loop_
_entity_poly.entity_id
_entity_poly.type
_entity_poly.pdbx_seq_one_letter_code
_entity_poly.pdbx_strand_id
1 'polypeptide(L)'
;MSIKKLAGETAIYGGAHISGKLINFLLLYVHTDIFPADKFGIQTFIYSLIPFLSVLFTYRIEVAYFRYGSDKDVSEASAYATTALSIFASTLFFGGLVALFIPTLLSFTAYADYESLFFIALLILCIDSVNSVFYANFVWMVARLNLHLPS
;
A
#
# COMPACT_ATOMS: atom_id res chain seq x y z
N MET A 1 24.40 26.77 13.95
CA MET A 1 23.50 25.70 14.47
C MET A 1 23.79 24.46 13.64
N SER A 2 24.62 23.58 14.20
CA SER A 2 25.78 23.01 13.49
C SER A 2 25.78 21.49 13.60
N ILE A 3 26.29 20.82 12.55
CA ILE A 3 26.72 19.41 12.35
C ILE A 3 26.19 18.31 13.30
N LYS A 4 26.18 18.52 14.62
CA LYS A 4 25.57 17.64 15.63
C LYS A 4 24.09 17.38 15.38
N LYS A 5 23.31 18.41 15.03
CA LYS A 5 21.87 18.23 14.75
C LYS A 5 21.66 17.38 13.49
N LEU A 6 22.45 17.64 12.44
CA LEU A 6 22.43 16.90 11.18
C LEU A 6 22.91 15.44 11.36
N ALA A 7 23.95 15.21 12.17
CA ALA A 7 24.43 13.87 12.51
C ALA A 7 23.41 13.08 13.36
N GLY A 8 22.71 13.76 14.28
CA GLY A 8 21.61 13.16 15.04
C GLY A 8 20.43 12.75 14.14
N GLU A 9 20.02 13.62 13.22
CA GLU A 9 19.01 13.32 12.21
C GLU A 9 19.48 12.15 11.32
N THR A 10 20.71 12.19 10.81
CA THR A 10 21.27 11.11 9.97
C THR A 10 21.35 9.77 10.71
N ALA A 11 21.73 9.78 12.00
CA ALA A 11 21.79 8.55 12.80
C ALA A 11 20.40 7.97 13.07
N ILE A 12 19.39 8.81 13.35
CA ILE A 12 18.01 8.36 13.58
C ILE A 12 17.39 7.84 12.29
N TYR A 13 17.47 8.59 11.19
CA TYR A 13 16.92 8.17 9.90
C TYR A 13 17.68 6.98 9.31
N GLY A 14 19.02 7.00 9.37
CA GLY A 14 19.87 5.92 8.90
C GLY A 14 19.71 4.65 9.73
N GLY A 15 19.65 4.77 11.06
CA GLY A 15 19.38 3.67 11.97
C GLY A 15 18.01 3.03 11.71
N ALA A 16 16.96 3.84 11.55
CA ALA A 16 15.63 3.34 11.21
C ALA A 16 15.62 2.55 9.88
N HIS A 17 16.26 3.08 8.85
CA HIS A 17 16.35 2.43 7.54
C HIS A 17 17.15 1.10 7.58
N ILE A 18 18.28 1.07 8.27
CA ILE A 18 19.11 -0.14 8.42
C ILE A 18 18.38 -1.20 9.25
N SER A 19 17.67 -0.79 10.29
CA SER A 19 16.92 -1.70 11.18
C SER A 19 15.86 -2.48 10.40
N GLY A 20 15.12 -1.82 9.49
CA GLY A 20 14.15 -2.50 8.63
C GLY A 20 14.77 -3.56 7.71
N LYS A 21 15.97 -3.28 7.18
CA LYS A 21 16.72 -4.26 6.37
C LYS A 21 17.28 -5.41 7.20
N LEU A 22 17.74 -5.13 8.42
CA LEU A 22 18.20 -6.15 9.38
C LEU A 22 17.09 -7.13 9.73
N ILE A 23 15.88 -6.64 10.01
CA ILE A 23 14.73 -7.50 10.31
C ILE A 23 14.42 -8.41 9.12
N ASN A 24 14.40 -7.87 7.90
CA ASN A 24 14.20 -8.67 6.68
C ASN A 24 15.30 -9.71 6.49
N PHE A 25 16.55 -9.35 6.76
CA PHE A 25 17.68 -10.27 6.67
C PHE A 25 17.56 -11.42 7.68
N LEU A 26 17.17 -11.12 8.92
CA LEU A 26 16.92 -12.15 9.94
C LEU A 26 15.73 -13.04 9.55
N LEU A 27 14.66 -12.46 9.01
CA LEU A 27 13.51 -13.22 8.50
C LEU A 27 13.93 -14.17 7.38
N LEU A 28 14.76 -13.71 6.46
CA LEU A 28 15.27 -14.53 5.35
C LEU A 28 16.11 -15.70 5.85
N TYR A 29 16.98 -15.46 6.84
CA TYR A 29 17.77 -16.51 7.47
C TYR A 29 16.85 -17.58 8.09
N VAL A 30 15.84 -17.17 8.85
CA VAL A 30 14.85 -18.07 9.43
C VAL A 30 14.04 -18.80 8.34
N HIS A 31 13.67 -18.13 7.26
CA HIS A 31 12.90 -18.75 6.16
C HIS A 31 13.70 -19.81 5.41
N THR A 32 14.99 -19.56 5.17
CA THR A 32 15.84 -20.44 4.36
C THR A 32 16.27 -21.69 5.14
N ASP A 33 16.34 -21.61 6.47
CA ASP A 33 16.67 -22.75 7.35
C ASP A 33 15.47 -23.71 7.52
N ILE A 34 14.24 -23.20 7.41
CA ILE A 34 13.02 -23.95 7.75
C ILE A 34 12.22 -24.41 6.50
N PHE A 35 12.25 -23.67 5.39
CA PHE A 35 11.41 -23.96 4.22
C PHE A 35 12.19 -24.58 3.04
N PRO A 36 11.68 -25.67 2.43
CA PRO A 36 12.25 -26.22 1.21
C PRO A 36 12.08 -25.25 0.02
N ALA A 37 13.05 -25.26 -0.90
CA ALA A 37 13.13 -24.36 -2.07
C ALA A 37 11.83 -24.29 -2.88
N ASP A 38 11.09 -25.40 -2.96
CA ASP A 38 9.86 -25.54 -3.74
C ASP A 38 8.72 -24.60 -3.28
N LYS A 39 8.74 -24.16 -2.01
CA LYS A 39 7.75 -23.24 -1.45
C LYS A 39 8.02 -21.76 -1.78
N PHE A 40 9.21 -21.41 -2.28
CA PHE A 40 9.53 -20.02 -2.67
C PHE A 40 8.94 -19.62 -4.04
N GLY A 41 8.55 -20.58 -4.87
CA GLY A 41 7.94 -20.32 -6.18
C GLY A 41 6.61 -19.57 -6.07
N ILE A 42 5.72 -20.02 -5.19
CA ILE A 42 4.43 -19.35 -4.94
C ILE A 42 4.61 -17.95 -4.35
N GLN A 43 5.57 -17.79 -3.44
CA GLN A 43 5.89 -16.49 -2.82
C GLN A 43 6.32 -15.48 -3.89
N THR A 44 7.22 -15.89 -4.79
CA THR A 44 7.71 -15.06 -5.89
C THR A 44 6.59 -14.70 -6.86
N PHE A 45 5.72 -15.66 -7.18
CA PHE A 45 4.57 -15.45 -8.05
C PHE A 45 3.60 -14.40 -7.47
N ILE A 46 3.20 -14.56 -6.20
CA ILE A 46 2.32 -13.59 -5.52
C ILE A 46 2.97 -12.20 -5.45
N TYR A 47 4.23 -12.11 -5.04
CA TYR A 47 4.93 -10.81 -4.95
C TYR A 47 5.14 -10.14 -6.31
N SER A 48 5.21 -10.91 -7.39
CA SER A 48 5.28 -10.33 -8.73
C SER A 48 3.96 -9.70 -9.16
N LEU A 49 2.81 -10.23 -8.71
CA LEU A 49 1.48 -9.74 -9.03
C LEU A 49 1.06 -8.51 -8.20
N ILE A 50 1.49 -8.45 -6.94
CA ILE A 50 1.10 -7.39 -5.99
C ILE A 50 1.33 -5.97 -6.55
N PRO A 51 2.49 -5.59 -7.13
CA PRO A 51 2.70 -4.24 -7.66
C PRO A 51 1.73 -3.88 -8.79
N PHE A 52 1.42 -4.84 -9.68
CA PHE A 52 0.47 -4.60 -10.76
C PHE A 52 -0.95 -4.39 -10.23
N LEU A 53 -1.38 -5.23 -9.28
CA LEU A 53 -2.69 -5.07 -8.64
C LEU A 53 -2.75 -3.80 -7.78
N SER A 54 -1.67 -3.42 -7.11
CA SER A 54 -1.62 -2.18 -6.31
C SER A 54 -1.80 -0.94 -7.18
N VAL A 55 -1.12 -0.86 -8.33
CA VAL A 55 -1.33 0.23 -9.29
C VAL A 55 -2.78 0.26 -9.79
N LEU A 56 -3.36 -0.91 -10.06
CA LEU A 56 -4.75 -1.03 -10.43
C LEU A 56 -5.65 -0.53 -9.28
N PHE A 57 -5.54 -1.02 -8.05
CA PHE A 57 -6.49 -0.67 -6.99
C PHE A 57 -6.35 0.77 -6.48
N THR A 58 -5.13 1.32 -6.42
CA THR A 58 -4.90 2.68 -5.87
C THR A 58 -5.17 3.78 -6.90
N TYR A 59 -5.20 3.46 -8.21
CA TYR A 59 -5.50 4.38 -9.35
C TYR A 59 -4.93 5.82 -9.24
N ARG A 60 -3.82 6.05 -8.51
CA ARG A 60 -3.19 7.36 -8.20
C ARG A 60 -4.14 8.41 -7.57
N ILE A 61 -4.93 8.01 -6.59
CA ILE A 61 -6.00 8.88 -6.03
C ILE A 61 -5.47 10.07 -5.23
N GLU A 62 -4.24 9.98 -4.71
CA GLU A 62 -3.53 11.10 -4.10
C GLU A 62 -3.50 12.34 -5.01
N VAL A 63 -3.23 12.16 -6.31
CA VAL A 63 -3.15 13.26 -7.28
C VAL A 63 -4.53 13.86 -7.57
N ALA A 64 -5.57 13.02 -7.63
CA ALA A 64 -6.93 13.47 -7.80
C ALA A 64 -7.41 14.28 -6.58
N TYR A 65 -7.11 13.79 -5.37
CA TYR A 65 -7.45 14.48 -4.12
C TYR A 65 -6.79 15.86 -4.03
N PHE A 66 -5.51 15.98 -4.39
CA PHE A 66 -4.83 17.28 -4.43
C PHE A 66 -5.46 18.28 -5.41
N ARG A 67 -5.93 17.79 -6.57
CA ARG A 67 -6.56 18.63 -7.59
C ARG A 67 -7.94 19.12 -7.15
N TYR A 68 -8.76 18.25 -6.54
CA TYR A 68 -10.12 18.60 -6.10
C TYR A 68 -10.16 19.33 -4.75
N GLY A 69 -9.21 19.04 -3.83
CA GLY A 69 -9.09 19.75 -2.56
C GLY A 69 -8.50 21.16 -2.66
N SER A 70 -8.03 21.57 -3.84
CA SER A 70 -7.59 22.95 -4.12
C SER A 70 -8.70 23.83 -4.70
N ASP A 71 -9.88 23.27 -4.97
CA ASP A 71 -11.00 23.97 -5.59
C ASP A 71 -11.83 24.70 -4.53
N LYS A 72 -12.00 26.01 -4.66
CA LYS A 72 -12.57 26.88 -3.60
C LYS A 72 -14.08 26.72 -3.43
N ASP A 73 -14.75 26.11 -4.40
CA ASP A 73 -16.21 25.93 -4.43
C ASP A 73 -16.67 24.62 -3.76
N VAL A 74 -15.73 23.76 -3.34
CA VAL A 74 -16.04 22.46 -2.72
C VAL A 74 -15.57 22.44 -1.27
N SER A 75 -16.48 22.14 -0.34
CA SER A 75 -16.11 21.91 1.06
C SER A 75 -15.13 20.74 1.17
N GLU A 76 -13.99 20.95 1.84
CA GLU A 76 -12.95 19.94 2.08
C GLU A 76 -13.51 18.61 2.60
N ALA A 77 -14.51 18.68 3.51
CA ALA A 77 -15.17 17.52 4.07
C ALA A 77 -15.98 16.72 3.02
N SER A 78 -16.59 17.42 2.05
CA SER A 78 -17.34 16.79 0.96
C SER A 78 -16.42 16.15 -0.07
N ALA A 79 -15.30 16.79 -0.40
CA ALA A 79 -14.28 16.22 -1.29
C ALA A 79 -13.65 14.95 -0.68
N TYR A 80 -13.34 14.97 0.62
CA TYR A 80 -12.86 13.80 1.35
C TYR A 80 -13.89 12.67 1.40
N ALA A 81 -15.12 12.95 1.79
CA ALA A 81 -16.18 11.92 1.87
C ALA A 81 -16.45 11.27 0.52
N THR A 82 -16.48 12.05 -0.57
CA THR A 82 -16.71 11.55 -1.93
C THR A 82 -15.54 10.68 -2.41
N THR A 83 -14.30 11.12 -2.16
CA THR A 83 -13.10 10.35 -2.53
C THR A 83 -13.02 9.05 -1.74
N ALA A 84 -13.27 9.10 -0.43
CA ALA A 84 -13.30 7.94 0.44
C ALA A 84 -14.36 6.92 0.00
N LEU A 85 -15.57 7.38 -0.31
CA LEU A 85 -16.66 6.52 -0.77
C LEU A 85 -16.34 5.89 -2.14
N SER A 86 -15.75 6.65 -3.06
CA SER A 86 -15.34 6.14 -4.37
C SER A 86 -14.25 5.07 -4.26
N ILE A 87 -13.25 5.26 -3.40
CA ILE A 87 -12.21 4.24 -3.13
C ILE A 87 -12.84 3.01 -2.51
N PHE A 88 -13.67 3.20 -1.49
CA PHE A 88 -14.27 2.08 -0.78
C PHE A 88 -15.15 1.25 -1.73
N ALA A 89 -16.01 1.91 -2.53
CA ALA A 89 -16.87 1.24 -3.49
C ALA A 89 -16.08 0.52 -4.59
N SER A 90 -15.06 1.17 -5.17
CA SER A 90 -14.22 0.55 -6.20
C SER A 90 -13.39 -0.60 -5.65
N THR A 91 -12.82 -0.47 -4.46
CA THR A 91 -12.05 -1.53 -3.79
C THR A 91 -12.94 -2.73 -3.48
N LEU A 92 -14.16 -2.50 -2.97
CA LEU A 92 -15.11 -3.58 -2.70
C LEU A 92 -15.55 -4.28 -4.00
N PHE A 93 -15.82 -3.51 -5.05
CA PHE A 93 -16.23 -4.05 -6.35
C PHE A 93 -15.11 -4.84 -7.03
N PHE A 94 -13.94 -4.25 -7.23
CA PHE A 94 -12.80 -4.91 -7.86
C PHE A 94 -12.23 -6.03 -6.98
N GLY A 95 -12.12 -5.82 -5.67
CA GLY A 95 -11.71 -6.84 -4.72
C GLY A 95 -12.65 -8.04 -4.72
N GLY A 96 -13.96 -7.81 -4.68
CA GLY A 96 -14.96 -8.87 -4.78
C GLY A 96 -14.89 -9.60 -6.12
N LEU A 97 -14.70 -8.87 -7.22
CA LEU A 97 -14.55 -9.47 -8.55
C LEU A 97 -13.32 -10.37 -8.59
N VAL A 98 -12.14 -9.87 -8.20
CA VAL A 98 -10.91 -10.68 -8.18
C VAL A 98 -11.07 -11.90 -7.28
N ALA A 99 -11.69 -11.76 -6.10
CA ALA A 99 -11.95 -12.87 -5.17
C ALA A 99 -12.74 -14.03 -5.82
N LEU A 100 -13.73 -13.72 -6.67
CA LEU A 100 -14.51 -14.73 -7.38
C LEU A 100 -13.69 -15.45 -8.47
N PHE A 101 -12.74 -14.77 -9.09
CA PHE A 101 -11.90 -15.34 -10.14
C PHE A 101 -10.63 -16.03 -9.61
N ILE A 102 -10.25 -15.85 -8.33
CA ILE A 102 -9.05 -16.49 -7.73
C ILE A 102 -9.01 -18.00 -8.00
N PRO A 103 -10.06 -18.81 -7.70
CA PRO A 103 -10.02 -20.26 -7.93
C PRO A 103 -9.83 -20.61 -9.41
N THR A 104 -10.46 -19.83 -10.30
CA THR A 104 -10.34 -20.04 -11.75
C THR A 104 -8.92 -19.70 -12.22
N LEU A 105 -8.36 -18.58 -11.79
CA LEU A 105 -7.00 -18.15 -12.15
C LEU A 105 -5.95 -19.15 -11.65
N LEU A 106 -6.12 -19.67 -10.44
CA LEU A 106 -5.19 -20.62 -9.84
C LEU A 106 -5.24 -22.00 -10.47
N SER A 107 -6.40 -22.43 -10.98
CA SER A 107 -6.52 -23.72 -11.67
C SER A 107 -5.70 -23.81 -12.97
N PHE A 108 -5.33 -22.67 -13.57
CA PHE A 108 -4.39 -22.60 -14.71
C PHE A 108 -2.92 -22.61 -14.30
N THR A 109 -2.61 -22.61 -13.00
CA THR A 109 -1.26 -22.55 -12.46
C THR A 109 -0.90 -23.83 -11.72
N ALA A 110 0.39 -24.05 -11.44
CA ALA A 110 0.85 -25.14 -10.57
C ALA A 110 0.51 -24.92 -9.07
N TYR A 111 -0.23 -23.87 -8.73
CA TYR A 111 -0.45 -23.39 -7.35
C TYR A 111 -1.90 -23.45 -6.90
N ALA A 112 -2.70 -24.35 -7.47
CA ALA A 112 -4.12 -24.51 -7.13
C ALA A 112 -4.38 -24.72 -5.62
N ASP A 113 -3.48 -25.40 -4.90
CA ASP A 113 -3.64 -25.66 -3.45
C ASP A 113 -3.37 -24.42 -2.56
N TYR A 114 -2.97 -23.29 -3.13
CA TYR A 114 -2.55 -22.08 -2.40
C TYR A 114 -3.58 -20.94 -2.45
N GLU A 115 -4.86 -21.24 -2.71
CA GLU A 115 -5.91 -20.22 -2.79
C GLU A 115 -5.96 -19.31 -1.56
N SER A 116 -5.80 -19.88 -0.36
CA SER A 116 -5.77 -19.13 0.90
C SER A 116 -4.71 -18.03 0.92
N LEU A 117 -3.53 -18.27 0.34
CA LEU A 117 -2.47 -17.25 0.28
C LEU A 117 -2.84 -16.10 -0.66
N PHE A 118 -3.52 -16.42 -1.77
CA PHE A 118 -4.03 -15.41 -2.70
C PHE A 118 -5.14 -14.56 -2.08
N PHE A 119 -6.05 -15.17 -1.33
CA PHE A 119 -7.08 -14.42 -0.58
C PHE A 119 -6.46 -13.49 0.46
N ILE A 120 -5.43 -13.95 1.18
CA ILE A 120 -4.71 -13.09 2.14
C ILE A 120 -4.01 -11.93 1.41
N ALA A 121 -3.33 -12.19 0.29
CA ALA A 121 -2.68 -11.15 -0.50
C ALA A 121 -3.69 -10.12 -1.03
N LEU A 122 -4.86 -10.58 -1.51
CA LEU A 122 -5.95 -9.71 -1.94
C LEU A 122 -6.51 -8.87 -0.77
N LEU A 123 -6.69 -9.47 0.40
CA LEU A 123 -7.15 -8.75 1.60
C LEU A 123 -6.17 -7.64 1.98
N ILE A 124 -4.87 -7.93 1.96
CA ILE A 124 -3.81 -6.95 2.22
C ILE A 124 -3.90 -5.80 1.21
N LEU A 125 -4.06 -6.10 -0.09
CA LEU A 125 -4.23 -5.09 -1.14
C LEU A 125 -5.48 -4.23 -0.94
N CYS A 126 -6.61 -4.82 -0.57
CA CYS A 126 -7.84 -4.07 -0.28
C CYS A 126 -7.64 -3.12 0.91
N ILE A 127 -6.98 -3.59 1.98
CA ILE A 127 -6.68 -2.76 3.15
C ILE A 127 -5.72 -1.64 2.78
N ASP A 128 -4.66 -1.92 2.02
CA ASP A 128 -3.69 -0.94 1.54
C ASP A 128 -4.36 0.16 0.70
N SER A 129 -5.28 -0.24 -0.17
CA SER A 129 -6.03 0.67 -1.03
C SER A 129 -6.92 1.61 -0.23
N VAL A 130 -7.60 1.12 0.82
CA VAL A 130 -8.38 1.97 1.73
C VAL A 130 -7.46 2.87 2.57
N ASN A 131 -6.31 2.37 3.02
CA ASN A 131 -5.32 3.15 3.75
C ASN A 131 -4.74 4.31 2.92
N SER A 132 -4.68 4.18 1.60
CA SER A 132 -4.23 5.25 0.71
C SER A 132 -5.07 6.55 0.83
N VAL A 133 -6.37 6.44 1.18
CA VAL A 133 -7.24 7.61 1.45
C VAL A 133 -6.73 8.40 2.66
N PHE A 134 -6.43 7.69 3.75
CA PHE A 134 -5.97 8.28 5.00
C PHE A 134 -4.61 8.95 4.79
N TYR A 135 -3.73 8.30 4.00
CA TYR A 135 -2.44 8.87 3.63
C TYR A 135 -2.60 10.14 2.78
N ALA A 136 -3.46 10.12 1.76
CA ALA A 136 -3.72 11.29 0.92
C ALA A 136 -4.20 12.50 1.76
N ASN A 137 -5.10 12.27 2.72
CA ASN A 137 -5.55 13.32 3.63
C ASN A 137 -4.42 13.82 4.56
N PHE A 138 -3.60 12.92 5.08
CA PHE A 138 -2.46 13.29 5.91
C PHE A 138 -1.43 14.15 5.14
N VAL A 139 -1.05 13.73 3.94
CA VAL A 139 -0.11 14.50 3.10
C VAL A 139 -0.70 15.86 2.76
N TRP A 140 -1.99 15.95 2.46
CA TRP A 140 -2.66 17.21 2.20
C TRP A 140 -2.67 18.14 3.43
N MET A 141 -2.95 17.61 4.62
CA MET A 141 -2.92 18.38 5.87
C MET A 141 -1.51 18.92 6.16
N VAL A 142 -0.47 18.12 5.92
CA VAL A 142 0.93 18.56 6.05
C VAL A 142 1.30 19.60 4.99
N ALA A 143 0.87 19.42 3.74
CA ALA A 143 1.07 20.38 2.67
C ALA A 143 0.40 21.73 2.98
N ARG A 144 -0.82 21.71 3.54
CA ARG A 144 -1.55 22.91 3.97
C ARG A 144 -0.79 23.68 5.05
N LEU A 145 -0.28 22.99 6.06
CA LEU A 145 0.51 23.61 7.15
C LEU A 145 1.82 24.24 6.65
N ASN A 146 2.46 23.63 5.66
CA ASN A 146 3.69 24.17 5.07
C ASN A 146 3.44 25.30 4.05
N LEU A 147 2.29 25.33 3.37
CA LEU A 147 2.01 26.27 2.27
C LEU A 147 1.08 27.45 2.62
N HIS A 148 0.58 27.57 3.86
CA HIS A 148 -0.29 28.68 4.31
C HIS A 148 -1.52 28.93 3.40
N LEU A 149 -2.12 27.86 2.84
CA LEU A 149 -3.30 27.99 1.99
C LEU A 149 -4.53 28.37 2.83
N PRO A 150 -5.40 29.30 2.34
CA PRO A 150 -6.52 29.83 3.10
C PRO A 150 -7.58 28.78 3.45
N SER A 151 -8.31 29.06 4.54
CA SER A 151 -9.34 28.24 5.19
C SER A 151 -10.55 27.94 4.32
#